data_AF-A0AAV8VD77-F1
#
_entry.id   AF-A0AAV8VD77-F1
#
_cell.length_a   1.000
_cell.length_b   1.000
_cell.length_c   1.000
_cell.angle_alpha   90.00
_cell.angle_beta   90.00
_cell.angle_gamma   90.00
#
_symmetry.space_group_name_H-M   'P 1'
#
loop_
_entity.id
_entity.type
_entity.pdbx_description
1 polymer ?
#
loop_
_entity_poly.entity_id
_entity_poly.type
_entity_poly.pdbx_seq_one_letter_code
_entity_poly.pdbx_strand_id
1 'polypeptide(L)'
;MNHVISRKMEPGMSPKDRNFGGQVHRAKSSEYYKLHAVMLEFLVLMKIIVQLTNTLIEVLEANYEPKLNQVKVPYQLKGERLLTMSCSDKICRWNVLGLQGALLSHFVEPIYLKSVVLGSLMKENHLYRAICGRIESSLQGLPPPYLLNRPMMLRKSQLECRQPQKAPNFAVIWLKGMDKPEIVNTVTGKPDQGISAVSKRSLVNKFVALCGKVSSITGINAVPPTYCEAKEAVRRYTAAKECLYEAFEKACLGKWVSKPLEQDMFHIDD
;
A
#
# COMPACT_ATOMS: atom_id res chain seq x y z
N MET A 1 -38.31 -5.69 9.68
CA MET A 1 -38.93 -4.39 9.31
C MET A 1 -38.09 -3.77 8.22
N ASN A 2 -38.58 -3.88 6.99
CA ASN A 2 -37.90 -3.40 5.78
C ASN A 2 -38.10 -1.88 5.67
N HIS A 3 -37.01 -1.11 5.61
CA HIS A 3 -37.10 0.31 5.26
C HIS A 3 -37.24 0.45 3.74
N VAL A 4 -38.49 0.64 3.32
CA VAL A 4 -38.90 1.05 1.98
C VAL A 4 -38.49 2.51 1.77
N ILE A 5 -37.59 2.77 0.82
CA ILE A 5 -37.31 4.12 0.34
C ILE A 5 -38.44 4.51 -0.62
N SER A 6 -39.39 5.29 -0.11
CA SER A 6 -40.47 5.87 -0.90
C SER A 6 -39.92 7.03 -1.74
N ARG A 7 -39.86 6.87 -3.08
CA ARG A 7 -39.62 7.98 -4.00
C ARG A 7 -40.95 8.70 -4.25
N LYS A 8 -40.98 10.01 -3.98
CA LYS A 8 -42.05 10.91 -4.41
C LYS A 8 -42.27 10.78 -5.93
N MET A 9 -43.50 10.51 -6.32
CA MET A 9 -43.98 10.60 -7.71
C MET A 9 -44.34 12.06 -8.03
N GLU A 10 -43.87 12.57 -9.17
CA GLU A 10 -44.45 13.78 -9.79
C GLU A 10 -45.64 13.37 -10.68
N PRO A 11 -46.75 14.15 -10.69
CA PRO A 11 -47.96 13.76 -11.40
C PRO A 11 -47.94 14.26 -12.85
N GLY A 12 -48.06 13.33 -13.81
CA GLY A 12 -48.50 13.66 -15.17
C GLY A 12 -47.75 12.98 -16.31
N MET A 13 -47.90 11.66 -16.49
CA MET A 13 -47.63 11.01 -17.79
C MET A 13 -48.60 9.82 -18.01
N SER A 14 -49.14 9.71 -19.23
CA SER A 14 -50.24 8.81 -19.60
C SER A 14 -49.79 7.36 -19.92
N PRO A 15 -50.68 6.35 -19.82
CA PRO A 15 -50.31 4.94 -19.86
C PRO A 15 -50.34 4.32 -21.28
N LYS A 16 -49.48 4.79 -22.20
CA LYS A 16 -49.36 4.16 -23.55
C LYS A 16 -47.97 3.76 -24.05
N ASP A 17 -46.89 4.02 -23.32
CA ASP A 17 -45.55 3.56 -23.76
C ASP A 17 -45.08 2.33 -22.96
N ARG A 18 -45.76 1.20 -23.15
CA ARG A 18 -45.28 -0.13 -22.76
C ARG A 18 -44.76 -0.87 -24.00
N ASN A 19 -43.49 -0.72 -24.33
CA ASN A 19 -42.63 -1.76 -24.90
C ASN A 19 -41.30 -1.17 -25.36
N PHE A 20 -40.23 -1.43 -24.61
CA PHE A 20 -38.89 -1.53 -25.19
C PHE A 20 -38.18 -2.71 -24.53
N GLY A 21 -38.13 -3.81 -25.28
CA GLY A 21 -37.24 -4.93 -24.99
C GLY A 21 -35.79 -4.45 -25.12
N GLY A 22 -35.07 -4.49 -23.99
CA GLY A 22 -33.62 -4.34 -23.95
C GLY A 22 -33.04 -5.60 -23.34
N GLN A 23 -32.34 -6.39 -24.15
CA GLN A 23 -31.54 -7.52 -23.71
C GLN A 23 -30.57 -7.06 -22.60
N VAL A 24 -30.80 -7.51 -21.37
CA VAL A 24 -29.81 -7.37 -20.30
C VAL A 24 -28.71 -8.39 -20.59
N HIS A 25 -27.61 -7.93 -21.20
CA HIS A 25 -26.38 -8.70 -21.31
C HIS A 25 -25.90 -9.07 -19.89
N ARG A 26 -26.25 -10.30 -19.48
CA ARG A 26 -25.82 -10.95 -18.25
C ARG A 26 -24.38 -11.46 -18.42
N ALA A 27 -23.44 -10.54 -18.54
CA ALA A 27 -22.01 -10.83 -18.54
C ALA A 27 -21.28 -9.66 -17.87
N LYS A 28 -21.13 -9.72 -16.55
CA LYS A 28 -20.21 -8.88 -15.75
C LYS A 28 -20.16 -9.21 -14.25
N SER A 29 -20.83 -10.26 -13.75
CA SER A 29 -20.77 -10.56 -12.31
C SER A 29 -19.49 -11.31 -11.92
N SER A 30 -18.98 -12.23 -12.75
CA SER A 30 -17.81 -13.06 -12.43
C SER A 30 -16.50 -12.26 -12.29
N GLU A 31 -16.22 -11.28 -13.17
CA GLU A 31 -15.03 -10.43 -13.04
C GLU A 31 -15.11 -9.51 -11.83
N TYR A 32 -16.30 -9.00 -11.50
CA TYR A 32 -16.52 -8.16 -10.34
C TYR A 32 -16.24 -8.92 -9.04
N TYR A 33 -16.67 -10.18 -8.93
CA TYR A 33 -16.35 -11.01 -7.75
C TYR A 33 -14.88 -11.41 -7.68
N LYS A 34 -14.20 -11.61 -8.82
CA LYS A 34 -12.75 -11.86 -8.87
C LYS A 34 -11.95 -10.62 -8.44
N LEU A 35 -12.32 -9.44 -8.95
CA LEU A 35 -11.71 -8.17 -8.56
C LEU A 35 -12.00 -7.84 -7.09
N HIS A 36 -13.21 -8.11 -6.60
CA HIS A 36 -13.59 -7.89 -5.20
C HIS A 36 -12.91 -8.87 -4.24
N ALA A 37 -12.68 -10.12 -4.65
CA ALA A 37 -11.88 -11.09 -3.88
C ALA A 37 -10.40 -10.66 -3.81
N VAL A 38 -9.82 -10.22 -4.93
CA VAL A 38 -8.46 -9.66 -4.99
C VAL A 38 -8.37 -8.38 -4.15
N MET A 39 -9.35 -7.48 -4.22
CA MET A 39 -9.43 -6.28 -3.38
C MET A 39 -9.59 -6.59 -1.89
N LEU A 40 -10.34 -7.64 -1.51
CA LEU A 40 -10.44 -8.08 -0.12
C LEU A 40 -9.13 -8.70 0.40
N GLU A 41 -8.39 -9.42 -0.44
CA GLU A 41 -7.03 -9.89 -0.10
C GLU A 41 -6.06 -8.70 0.06
N PHE A 42 -6.19 -7.66 -0.77
CA PHE A 42 -5.39 -6.43 -0.68
C PHE A 42 -5.72 -5.55 0.54
N LEU A 43 -7.00 -5.45 0.92
CA LEU A 43 -7.44 -4.74 2.12
C LEU A 43 -6.96 -5.42 3.42
N VAL A 44 -6.55 -6.67 3.36
CA VAL A 44 -5.94 -7.36 4.51
C VAL A 44 -4.42 -7.15 4.51
N LEU A 45 -3.79 -7.11 3.33
CA LEU A 45 -2.39 -6.66 3.16
C LEU A 45 -2.18 -5.25 3.73
N MET A 46 -3.17 -4.39 3.60
CA MET A 46 -3.26 -3.05 4.17
C MET A 46 -3.19 -2.98 5.71
N LYS A 47 -3.77 -3.94 6.43
CA LYS A 47 -3.62 -4.03 7.89
C LYS A 47 -2.19 -4.41 8.28
N ILE A 48 -1.54 -5.22 7.45
CA ILE A 48 -0.16 -5.67 7.65
C ILE A 48 0.83 -4.54 7.46
N ILE A 49 0.62 -3.59 6.54
CA ILE A 49 1.59 -2.49 6.38
C ILE A 49 1.56 -1.52 7.57
N VAL A 50 0.39 -1.28 8.19
CA VAL A 50 0.29 -0.48 9.43
C VAL A 50 0.97 -1.17 10.61
N GLN A 51 0.83 -2.49 10.74
CA GLN A 51 1.46 -3.28 11.80
C GLN A 51 2.99 -3.42 11.60
N LEU A 52 3.42 -3.71 10.36
CA LEU A 52 4.84 -3.89 10.00
C LEU A 52 5.63 -2.59 10.09
N THR A 53 5.02 -1.44 9.82
CA THR A 53 5.74 -0.17 10.00
C THR A 53 6.04 0.11 11.47
N ASN A 54 5.17 -0.25 12.42
CA ASN A 54 5.40 0.03 13.84
C ASN A 54 6.49 -0.88 14.44
N THR A 55 6.59 -2.15 14.02
CA THR A 55 7.59 -3.09 14.58
C THR A 55 8.99 -2.94 13.95
N LEU A 56 9.10 -2.52 12.69
CA LEU A 56 10.40 -2.39 12.01
C LEU A 56 11.20 -1.13 12.39
N ILE A 57 10.56 -0.11 12.98
CA ILE A 57 11.24 1.15 13.34
C ILE A 57 11.86 1.11 14.74
N GLU A 58 11.16 0.53 15.72
CA GLU A 58 11.69 0.46 17.10
C GLU A 58 12.88 -0.51 17.25
N VAL A 59 13.02 -1.51 16.37
CA VAL A 59 14.06 -2.56 16.49
C VAL A 59 15.40 -2.15 15.85
N LEU A 60 15.39 -1.35 14.79
CA LEU A 60 16.63 -0.90 14.12
C LEU A 60 17.38 0.19 14.90
N GLU A 61 16.70 0.95 15.75
CA GLU A 61 17.34 1.99 16.58
C GLU A 61 17.95 1.44 17.88
N ALA A 62 17.58 0.23 18.32
CA ALA A 62 17.87 -0.23 19.67
C ALA A 62 19.09 -1.18 19.85
N ASN A 63 19.65 -1.82 18.81
CA ASN A 63 20.72 -2.83 19.01
C ASN A 63 21.73 -2.95 17.87
N TYR A 64 22.67 -2.00 17.74
CA TYR A 64 23.90 -2.21 16.95
C TYR A 64 25.13 -2.21 17.85
N GLU A 65 25.64 -3.41 18.17
CA GLU A 65 27.04 -3.65 18.53
C GLU A 65 27.63 -4.70 17.56
N PRO A 66 28.87 -4.54 17.04
CA PRO A 66 29.40 -5.41 16.01
C PRO A 66 30.27 -6.54 16.59
N LYS A 67 30.02 -7.81 16.21
CA LYS A 67 31.06 -8.86 16.23
C LYS A 67 31.01 -9.72 14.97
N LEU A 68 32.22 -9.97 14.43
CA LEU A 68 32.54 -10.57 13.14
C LEU A 68 32.12 -12.05 12.99
N ASN A 69 31.71 -12.44 11.78
CA ASN A 69 32.46 -13.40 10.95
C ASN A 69 31.98 -13.34 9.48
N GLN A 70 32.93 -13.56 8.56
CA GLN A 70 32.90 -13.09 7.17
C GLN A 70 32.32 -14.14 6.20
N VAL A 71 31.38 -13.73 5.34
CA VAL A 71 31.21 -14.24 3.97
C VAL A 71 30.94 -13.02 3.07
N LYS A 72 31.70 -12.88 1.97
CA LYS A 72 31.73 -11.71 1.09
C LYS A 72 30.59 -11.76 0.05
N VAL A 73 29.79 -10.69 -0.02
CA VAL A 73 28.94 -10.36 -1.18
C VAL A 73 29.27 -8.91 -1.53
N PRO A 74 29.56 -8.57 -2.80
CA PRO A 74 30.06 -7.24 -3.13
C PRO A 74 28.87 -6.29 -3.35
N TYR A 75 29.00 -5.09 -2.76
CA TYR A 75 28.18 -3.88 -2.97
C TYR A 75 26.88 -3.72 -2.17
N GLN A 76 27.01 -3.72 -0.84
CA GLN A 76 26.71 -2.55 0.00
C GLN A 76 27.68 -2.56 1.20
N LEU A 77 28.30 -1.41 1.47
CA LEU A 77 29.45 -1.26 2.36
C LEU A 77 29.15 -1.76 3.79
N LYS A 78 30.04 -2.62 4.28
CA LYS A 78 30.08 -3.10 5.65
C LYS A 78 30.26 -1.89 6.58
N GLY A 79 29.20 -1.48 7.29
CA GLY A 79 29.26 -0.45 8.35
C GLY A 79 28.46 0.84 8.09
N GLU A 80 27.85 1.03 6.91
CA GLU A 80 26.96 2.18 6.69
C GLU A 80 25.55 1.93 7.24
N ARG A 81 24.93 2.98 7.80
CA ARG A 81 23.59 2.88 8.38
C ARG A 81 22.55 2.60 7.28
N LEU A 82 21.81 1.51 7.42
CA LEU A 82 20.68 1.17 6.56
C LEU A 82 19.50 2.11 6.85
N LEU A 83 19.36 3.18 6.07
CA LEU A 83 18.33 4.18 6.29
C LEU A 83 16.99 3.75 5.69
N THR A 84 15.93 3.79 6.49
CA THR A 84 14.55 3.48 6.05
C THR A 84 13.63 4.60 6.49
N MET A 85 12.75 5.07 5.59
CA MET A 85 11.77 6.11 5.89
C MET A 85 10.84 5.72 7.05
N SER A 86 10.40 6.73 7.82
CA SER A 86 9.54 6.52 8.98
C SER A 86 8.14 6.00 8.60
N CYS A 87 7.38 5.46 9.56
CA CYS A 87 5.99 5.03 9.31
C CYS A 87 5.14 6.22 8.87
N SER A 88 5.29 7.37 9.54
CA SER A 88 4.58 8.61 9.19
C SER A 88 4.88 9.07 7.78
N ASP A 89 6.14 8.96 7.32
CA ASP A 89 6.51 9.28 5.93
C ASP A 89 5.87 8.31 4.95
N LYS A 90 5.89 7.00 5.26
CA LYS A 90 5.27 5.98 4.42
C LYS A 90 3.75 6.16 4.31
N ILE A 91 3.06 6.48 5.41
CA ILE A 91 1.62 6.76 5.40
C ILE A 91 1.35 8.05 4.61
N CYS A 92 2.17 9.09 4.78
CA CYS A 92 2.07 10.30 3.96
C CYS A 92 2.21 10.00 2.47
N ARG A 93 3.17 9.15 2.10
CA ARG A 93 3.34 8.67 0.73
C ARG A 93 2.11 7.91 0.23
N TRP A 94 1.48 7.08 1.06
CA TRP A 94 0.23 6.39 0.66
C TRP A 94 -0.95 7.35 0.50
N ASN A 95 -1.00 8.42 1.29
CA ASN A 95 -2.00 9.46 1.11
C ASN A 95 -1.83 10.22 -0.21
N VAL A 96 -0.71 10.07 -0.92
CA VAL A 96 -0.53 10.64 -2.26
C VAL A 96 -0.60 9.58 -3.36
N LEU A 97 0.19 8.52 -3.23
CA LEU A 97 0.36 7.48 -4.28
C LEU A 97 -0.66 6.34 -4.19
N GLY A 98 -1.49 6.35 -3.16
CA GLY A 98 -2.31 5.19 -2.81
C GLY A 98 -1.48 4.04 -2.25
N LEU A 99 -2.20 3.01 -1.83
CA LEU A 99 -1.72 1.87 -1.06
C LEU A 99 -1.27 0.72 -1.93
N GLN A 100 -1.83 0.65 -3.14
CA GLN A 100 -1.65 -0.41 -4.12
C GLN A 100 -0.21 -0.48 -4.66
N GLY A 101 0.52 0.64 -4.61
CA GLY A 101 1.89 0.73 -5.14
C GLY A 101 1.93 0.64 -6.67
N ALA A 102 3.16 0.68 -7.22
CA ALA A 102 3.35 0.76 -8.67
C ALA A 102 2.78 -0.47 -9.42
N LEU A 103 3.09 -1.70 -8.98
CA LEU A 103 2.66 -2.91 -9.70
C LEU A 103 1.14 -3.01 -9.89
N LEU A 104 0.36 -2.76 -8.85
CA LEU A 104 -1.10 -2.84 -8.97
C LEU A 104 -1.72 -1.67 -9.70
N SER A 105 -1.00 -0.54 -9.79
CA SER A 105 -1.45 0.62 -10.57
C SER A 105 -1.51 0.33 -12.08
N HIS A 106 -1.04 -0.84 -12.52
CA HIS A 106 -1.32 -1.38 -13.85
C HIS A 106 -2.79 -1.78 -14.05
N PHE A 107 -3.50 -2.15 -12.99
CA PHE A 107 -4.83 -2.77 -13.05
C PHE A 107 -5.91 -1.99 -12.32
N VAL A 108 -5.55 -1.23 -11.28
CA VAL A 108 -6.52 -0.49 -10.44
C VAL A 108 -6.14 0.98 -10.31
N GLU A 109 -7.15 1.83 -10.15
CA GLU A 109 -6.97 3.22 -9.74
C GLU A 109 -6.42 3.31 -8.30
N PRO A 110 -5.84 4.46 -7.90
CA PRO A 110 -5.25 4.63 -6.57
C PRO A 110 -6.24 4.34 -5.44
N ILE A 111 -5.82 3.49 -4.49
CA ILE A 111 -6.62 3.08 -3.35
C ILE A 111 -6.13 3.84 -2.11
N TYR A 112 -7.03 4.54 -1.43
CA TYR A 112 -6.72 5.37 -0.27
C TYR A 112 -7.42 4.87 1.01
N LEU A 113 -6.78 5.09 2.16
CA LEU A 113 -7.41 4.85 3.45
C LEU A 113 -8.53 5.86 3.67
N LYS A 114 -9.74 5.38 3.97
CA LYS A 114 -10.83 6.24 4.42
C LYS A 114 -10.59 6.79 5.84
N SER A 115 -9.95 6.00 6.69
CA SER A 115 -9.72 6.35 8.09
C SER A 115 -8.45 5.72 8.64
N VAL A 116 -7.85 6.39 9.63
CA VAL A 116 -6.74 5.88 10.45
C VAL A 116 -7.18 5.87 11.90
N VAL A 117 -7.07 4.71 12.55
CA VAL A 117 -7.40 4.53 13.97
C VAL A 117 -6.11 4.32 14.75
N LEU A 118 -5.88 5.10 15.82
CA LEU A 118 -4.78 4.88 16.74
C LEU A 118 -5.28 4.32 18.08
N GLY A 119 -4.62 3.25 18.56
CA GLY A 119 -4.95 2.58 19.83
C GLY A 119 -4.43 3.30 21.07
N SER A 120 -3.39 4.14 20.91
CA SER A 120 -2.80 4.94 21.98
C SER A 120 -2.14 6.21 21.40
N LEU A 121 -1.71 7.14 22.26
CA LEU A 121 -0.88 8.31 21.93
C LEU A 121 -1.39 9.20 20.77
N MET A 122 -2.71 9.36 20.65
CA MET A 122 -3.31 10.12 19.55
C MET A 122 -3.52 11.59 19.94
N LYS A 123 -2.77 12.50 19.30
CA LYS A 123 -3.10 13.93 19.20
C LYS A 123 -3.44 14.24 17.74
N GLU A 124 -4.69 14.56 17.47
CA GLU A 124 -5.22 14.69 16.10
C GLU A 124 -4.40 15.62 15.22
N ASN A 125 -4.11 16.82 15.71
CA ASN A 125 -3.32 17.82 14.97
C ASN A 125 -1.91 17.31 14.62
N HIS A 126 -1.27 16.52 15.51
CA HIS A 126 0.05 15.96 15.22
C HIS A 126 -0.04 14.82 14.21
N LEU A 127 -1.04 13.94 14.33
CA LEU A 127 -1.29 12.89 13.36
C LEU A 127 -1.54 13.48 11.98
N TYR A 128 -2.45 14.45 11.89
CA TYR A 128 -2.78 15.18 10.68
C TYR A 128 -1.55 15.77 10.02
N ARG A 129 -0.79 16.58 10.77
CA ARG A 129 0.44 17.18 10.26
C ARG A 129 1.42 16.12 9.74
N ALA A 130 1.58 15.00 10.45
CA ALA A 130 2.53 13.96 10.09
C ALA A 130 2.15 13.19 8.82
N ILE A 131 0.87 12.91 8.59
CA ILE A 131 0.43 12.01 7.52
C ILE A 131 -0.12 12.71 6.27
N CYS A 132 -0.42 14.00 6.33
CA CYS A 132 -0.82 14.77 5.13
C CYS A 132 -0.49 16.26 5.25
N GLY A 133 -0.68 16.84 6.45
CA GLY A 133 -0.64 18.29 6.66
C GLY A 133 0.66 18.98 6.26
N ARG A 134 1.79 18.34 6.48
CA ARG A 134 3.11 18.95 6.26
C ARG A 134 3.51 19.15 4.79
N ILE A 135 2.79 18.53 3.84
CA ILE A 135 3.08 18.68 2.39
C ILE A 135 1.95 19.40 1.64
N GLU A 136 0.88 19.83 2.31
CA GLU A 136 -0.30 20.39 1.62
C GLU A 136 0.00 21.62 0.78
N SER A 137 0.82 22.53 1.31
CA SER A 137 1.14 23.79 0.65
C SER A 137 2.19 23.62 -0.46
N SER A 138 3.02 22.58 -0.37
CA SER A 138 4.12 22.34 -1.31
C SER A 138 3.79 21.31 -2.40
N LEU A 139 2.79 20.45 -2.19
CA LEU A 139 2.38 19.43 -3.13
C LEU A 139 1.54 20.01 -4.25
N GLN A 140 2.05 19.91 -5.48
CA GLN A 140 1.43 20.47 -6.67
C GLN A 140 1.67 19.54 -7.87
N GLY A 141 0.86 19.69 -8.92
CA GLY A 141 1.09 19.01 -10.20
C GLY A 141 0.77 17.51 -10.22
N LEU A 142 -0.01 17.00 -9.25
CA LEU A 142 -0.38 15.58 -9.25
C LEU A 142 -1.15 15.20 -10.52
N PRO A 143 -0.76 14.12 -11.22
CA PRO A 143 -1.50 13.65 -12.38
C PRO A 143 -2.82 12.99 -11.93
N PRO A 144 -3.96 13.23 -12.60
CA PRO A 144 -5.18 12.48 -12.34
C PRO A 144 -4.96 10.95 -12.51
N PRO A 145 -5.58 10.10 -11.67
CA PRO A 145 -6.51 10.41 -10.58
C PRO A 145 -5.85 10.55 -9.19
N TYR A 146 -4.53 10.77 -9.12
CA TYR A 146 -3.84 10.89 -7.83
C TYR A 146 -4.21 12.19 -7.11
N LEU A 147 -4.34 12.12 -5.79
CA LEU A 147 -4.73 13.22 -4.92
C LEU A 147 -4.00 13.17 -3.59
N LEU A 148 -4.08 14.23 -2.81
CA LEU A 148 -3.72 14.22 -1.39
C LEU A 148 -4.91 13.78 -0.55
N ASN A 149 -4.89 12.53 -0.11
CA ASN A 149 -5.91 11.94 0.75
C ASN A 149 -5.83 12.48 2.17
N ARG A 150 -7.00 12.74 2.74
CA ARG A 150 -7.19 13.24 4.10
C ARG A 150 -8.06 12.25 4.88
N PRO A 151 -7.46 11.17 5.41
CA PRO A 151 -8.24 10.14 6.08
C PRO A 151 -8.85 10.69 7.36
N MET A 152 -10.04 10.20 7.71
CA MET A 152 -10.65 10.46 9.01
C MET A 152 -9.76 9.95 10.14
N MET A 153 -9.55 10.76 11.17
CA MET A 153 -8.69 10.42 12.30
C MET A 153 -9.54 9.96 13.45
N LEU A 154 -9.41 8.68 13.79
CA LEU A 154 -10.22 8.04 14.79
C LEU A 154 -9.37 7.63 15.98
N ARG A 155 -9.98 7.71 17.16
CA ARG A 155 -9.37 7.29 18.42
C ARG A 155 -10.18 6.12 18.98
N LYS A 156 -9.48 5.12 19.50
CA LYS A 156 -10.10 4.06 20.31
C LYS A 156 -10.63 4.65 21.62
N SER A 157 -11.83 4.25 22.04
CA SER A 157 -12.44 4.73 23.29
C SER A 157 -11.64 4.35 24.54
N GLN A 158 -11.06 3.15 24.55
CA GLN A 158 -10.17 2.66 25.59
C GLN A 158 -8.72 2.78 25.11
N LEU A 159 -7.96 3.65 25.77
CA LEU A 159 -6.55 3.84 25.47
C LEU A 159 -5.73 2.69 26.06
N GLU A 160 -4.83 2.15 25.25
CA GLU A 160 -3.82 1.21 25.75
C GLU A 160 -2.76 1.99 26.53
N CYS A 161 -2.52 1.57 27.77
CA CYS A 161 -1.42 2.11 28.55
C CYS A 161 -0.09 1.62 27.95
N ARG A 162 0.89 2.52 27.86
CA ARG A 162 2.22 2.15 27.39
C ARG A 162 2.84 1.15 28.36
N GLN A 163 3.07 -0.07 27.88
CA GLN A 163 3.84 -1.09 28.58
C GLN A 163 5.28 -1.01 28.05
N PRO A 164 6.26 -0.50 28.83
CA PRO A 164 7.65 -0.47 28.40
C PRO A 164 8.18 -1.91 28.37
N GLN A 165 8.17 -2.51 27.18
CA GLN A 165 8.73 -3.83 26.92
C GLN A 165 9.72 -3.74 25.77
N LYS A 166 10.74 -4.60 25.79
CA LYS A 166 11.66 -4.71 24.66
C LYS A 166 10.87 -5.18 23.44
N ALA A 167 10.95 -4.44 22.34
CA ALA A 167 10.31 -4.83 21.10
C ALA A 167 10.80 -6.24 20.67
N PRO A 168 9.89 -7.14 20.27
CA PRO A 168 10.29 -8.45 19.79
C PRO A 168 11.14 -8.35 18.53
N ASN A 169 12.02 -9.32 18.32
CA ASN A 169 12.84 -9.45 17.10
C ASN A 169 12.11 -10.19 15.97
N PHE A 170 10.78 -10.25 16.03
CA PHE A 170 9.94 -10.89 15.03
C PHE A 170 8.72 -10.03 14.72
N ALA A 171 8.19 -10.22 13.52
CA ALA A 171 6.94 -9.66 13.04
C ALA A 171 5.96 -10.81 12.74
N VAL A 172 4.68 -10.59 13.07
CA VAL A 172 3.60 -11.54 12.80
C VAL A 172 2.79 -11.01 11.61
N ILE A 173 2.64 -11.84 10.59
CA ILE A 173 2.01 -11.49 9.32
C ILE A 173 0.86 -12.47 9.09
N TRP A 174 -0.35 -11.95 8.91
CA TRP A 174 -1.51 -12.79 8.61
C TRP A 174 -2.39 -12.13 7.56
N LEU A 175 -2.63 -12.85 6.47
CA LEU A 175 -3.54 -12.49 5.40
C LEU A 175 -4.79 -13.35 5.49
N LYS A 176 -5.93 -12.79 5.07
CA LYS A 176 -7.17 -13.56 4.96
C LYS A 176 -6.95 -14.68 3.95
N GLY A 177 -7.29 -15.90 4.35
CA GLY A 177 -7.03 -17.11 3.56
C GLY A 177 -5.76 -17.85 3.97
N MET A 178 -4.94 -17.31 4.87
CA MET A 178 -3.85 -18.07 5.50
C MET A 178 -4.41 -18.90 6.66
N ASP A 179 -4.05 -20.19 6.68
CA ASP A 179 -4.42 -21.11 7.77
C ASP A 179 -3.77 -20.73 9.10
N LYS A 180 -2.53 -20.21 9.03
CA LYS A 180 -1.72 -19.81 10.21
C LYS A 180 -0.98 -18.50 9.92
N PRO A 181 -0.70 -17.69 10.95
CA PRO A 181 0.16 -16.52 10.79
C PRO A 181 1.60 -16.93 10.44
N GLU A 182 2.23 -16.14 9.59
CA GLU A 182 3.66 -16.22 9.30
C GLU A 182 4.44 -15.42 10.34
N ILE A 183 5.56 -15.98 10.82
CA ILE A 183 6.50 -15.30 11.72
C ILE A 183 7.76 -14.96 10.93
N VAL A 184 8.13 -13.68 10.92
CA VAL A 184 9.28 -13.16 10.18
C VAL A 184 10.28 -12.55 11.15
N ASN A 185 11.54 -12.97 11.07
CA ASN A 185 12.61 -12.34 11.83
C ASN A 185 12.87 -10.91 11.29
N THR A 186 12.79 -9.89 12.15
CA THR A 186 12.87 -8.48 11.74
C THR A 186 14.29 -8.02 11.37
N VAL A 187 15.32 -8.80 11.75
CA VAL A 187 16.73 -8.54 11.40
C VAL A 187 17.04 -9.09 10.01
N THR A 188 16.59 -10.31 9.70
CA THR A 188 16.88 -10.96 8.41
C THR A 188 15.83 -10.64 7.35
N GLY A 189 14.63 -10.23 7.75
CA GLY A 189 13.48 -10.02 6.88
C GLY A 189 12.92 -11.31 6.28
N LYS A 190 13.19 -12.47 6.90
CA LYS A 190 12.77 -13.79 6.41
C LYS A 190 12.05 -14.59 7.49
N PRO A 191 11.08 -15.44 7.12
CA PRO A 191 10.57 -16.49 7.99
C PRO A 191 11.62 -17.59 8.17
N ASP A 192 11.37 -18.51 9.09
CA ASP A 192 12.25 -19.67 9.34
C ASP A 192 12.36 -20.59 8.11
N GLN A 193 11.30 -20.65 7.30
CA GLN A 193 11.25 -21.46 6.08
C GLN A 193 10.66 -20.67 4.92
N GLY A 194 11.31 -20.78 3.76
CA GLY A 194 10.82 -20.20 2.51
C GLY A 194 10.98 -18.69 2.42
N ILE A 195 10.05 -18.07 1.68
CA ILE A 195 10.05 -16.65 1.36
C ILE A 195 8.78 -16.03 1.92
N SER A 196 8.88 -14.85 2.52
CA SER A 196 7.73 -14.20 3.14
C SER A 196 6.61 -13.90 2.13
N ALA A 197 5.35 -14.07 2.55
CA ALA A 197 4.18 -13.81 1.72
C ALA A 197 4.10 -12.35 1.24
N VAL A 198 4.71 -11.42 1.98
CA VAL A 198 4.77 -9.99 1.66
C VAL A 198 6.13 -9.52 1.11
N SER A 199 7.03 -10.45 0.80
CA SER A 199 8.30 -10.13 0.14
C SER A 199 8.07 -9.58 -1.27
N LYS A 200 9.04 -8.84 -1.81
CA LYS A 200 8.99 -8.36 -3.20
C LYS A 200 8.75 -9.51 -4.18
N ARG A 201 9.46 -10.63 -4.03
CA ARG A 201 9.32 -11.82 -4.89
C ARG A 201 7.90 -12.39 -4.85
N SER A 202 7.34 -12.59 -3.65
CA SER A 202 5.99 -13.13 -3.50
C SER A 202 4.91 -12.21 -4.08
N LEU A 203 5.08 -10.89 -3.94
CA LEU A 203 4.18 -9.91 -4.54
C LEU A 203 4.30 -9.84 -6.06
N VAL A 204 5.52 -9.99 -6.61
CA VAL A 204 5.75 -10.11 -8.06
C VAL A 204 5.06 -11.33 -8.62
N ASN A 205 5.17 -12.50 -7.98
CA ASN A 205 4.52 -13.72 -8.46
C ASN A 205 2.99 -13.55 -8.53
N LYS A 206 2.39 -12.82 -7.58
CA LYS A 206 0.97 -12.46 -7.62
C LYS A 206 0.65 -11.50 -8.76
N PHE A 207 1.51 -10.52 -9.02
CA PHE A 207 1.38 -9.60 -10.15
C PHE A 207 1.44 -10.34 -11.50
N VAL A 208 2.41 -11.24 -11.70
CA VAL A 208 2.52 -12.11 -12.88
C VAL A 208 1.25 -12.90 -13.11
N ALA A 209 0.68 -13.47 -12.04
CA ALA A 209 -0.55 -14.23 -12.13
C ALA A 209 -1.77 -13.42 -12.62
N LEU A 210 -1.72 -12.08 -12.53
CA LEU A 210 -2.76 -11.16 -13.02
C LEU A 210 -2.50 -10.68 -14.47
N CYS A 211 -1.24 -10.61 -14.90
CA CYS A 211 -0.87 -10.21 -16.26
C CYS A 211 -1.59 -11.09 -17.30
N GLY A 212 -2.21 -10.45 -18.30
CA GLY A 212 -3.00 -11.13 -19.35
C GLY A 212 -4.33 -11.75 -18.90
N LYS A 213 -4.63 -11.80 -17.59
CA LYS A 213 -5.88 -12.36 -17.06
C LYS A 213 -6.90 -11.31 -16.61
N VAL A 214 -6.46 -10.08 -16.39
CA VAL A 214 -7.30 -8.95 -15.95
C VAL A 214 -7.03 -7.76 -16.86
N SER A 215 -8.08 -6.96 -17.13
CA SER A 215 -7.95 -5.71 -17.87
C SER A 215 -6.93 -4.77 -17.22
N SER A 216 -6.02 -4.23 -18.03
CA SER A 216 -5.02 -3.27 -17.58
C SER A 216 -5.40 -1.84 -17.93
N ILE A 217 -5.27 -0.93 -16.96
CA ILE A 217 -5.38 0.53 -17.14
C ILE A 217 -4.22 1.07 -17.99
N THR A 218 -3.04 0.47 -17.86
CA THR A 218 -1.84 0.87 -18.60
C THR A 218 -1.67 0.12 -19.93
N GLY A 219 -2.56 -0.84 -20.24
CA GLY A 219 -2.43 -1.72 -21.40
C GLY A 219 -1.33 -2.78 -21.27
N ILE A 220 -0.95 -3.17 -20.05
CA ILE A 220 0.04 -4.24 -19.87
C ILE A 220 -0.60 -5.59 -20.24
N ASN A 221 -0.03 -6.26 -21.24
CA ASN A 221 -0.51 -7.54 -21.76
C ASN A 221 0.49 -8.68 -21.58
N ALA A 222 1.75 -8.36 -21.29
CA ALA A 222 2.83 -9.31 -21.05
C ALA A 222 3.60 -8.93 -19.79
N VAL A 223 4.25 -9.93 -19.18
CA VAL A 223 5.08 -9.74 -17.99
C VAL A 223 6.36 -8.97 -18.37
N PRO A 224 6.69 -7.86 -17.70
CA PRO A 224 7.96 -7.17 -17.90
C PRO A 224 9.13 -8.05 -17.44
N PRO A 225 10.31 -7.95 -18.07
CA PRO A 225 11.42 -8.86 -17.77
C PRO A 225 12.02 -8.65 -16.37
N THR A 226 11.89 -7.44 -15.80
CA THR A 226 12.42 -7.12 -14.47
C THR A 226 11.40 -6.42 -13.59
N TYR A 227 11.56 -6.57 -12.27
CA TYR A 227 10.70 -5.91 -11.29
C TYR A 227 10.81 -4.37 -11.36
N CYS A 228 12.01 -3.85 -11.65
CA CYS A 228 12.23 -2.42 -11.83
C CYS A 228 11.40 -1.88 -13.01
N GLU A 229 11.50 -2.50 -14.18
CA GLU A 229 10.76 -2.11 -15.38
C GLU A 229 9.25 -2.18 -15.18
N ALA A 230 8.77 -3.23 -14.50
CA ALA A 230 7.36 -3.33 -14.15
C ALA A 230 6.90 -2.12 -13.31
N LYS A 231 7.70 -1.64 -12.36
CA LYS A 231 7.33 -0.45 -11.58
C LYS A 231 7.38 0.84 -12.38
N GLU A 232 8.36 0.99 -13.26
CA GLU A 232 8.59 2.22 -14.03
C GLU A 232 7.60 2.38 -15.18
N ALA A 233 7.07 1.28 -15.70
CA ALA A 233 6.07 1.27 -16.76
C ALA A 233 4.77 2.04 -16.37
N VAL A 234 4.46 2.17 -15.08
CA VAL A 234 3.31 2.97 -14.62
C VAL A 234 3.67 4.46 -14.50
N ARG A 235 3.74 5.14 -15.64
CA ARG A 235 4.17 6.55 -15.74
C ARG A 235 3.44 7.51 -14.81
N ARG A 236 2.11 7.38 -14.68
CA ARG A 236 1.31 8.26 -13.79
C ARG A 236 1.67 8.07 -12.30
N TYR A 237 1.94 6.84 -11.88
CA TYR A 237 2.41 6.56 -10.51
C TYR A 237 3.79 7.16 -10.28
N THR A 238 4.70 7.00 -11.24
CA THR A 238 6.06 7.53 -11.17
C THR A 238 6.07 9.06 -11.11
N ALA A 239 5.28 9.73 -11.96
CA ALA A 239 5.13 11.18 -11.92
C ALA A 239 4.55 11.67 -10.59
N ALA A 240 3.49 11.03 -10.06
CA ALA A 240 2.95 11.39 -8.74
C ALA A 240 3.99 11.20 -7.61
N LYS A 241 4.84 10.17 -7.70
CA LYS A 241 5.94 9.91 -6.75
C LYS A 241 7.00 11.00 -6.80
N GLU A 242 7.32 11.51 -7.98
CA GLU A 242 8.24 12.64 -8.16
C GLU A 242 7.65 13.93 -7.56
N CYS A 243 6.38 14.24 -7.85
CA CYS A 243 5.68 15.37 -7.23
C CYS A 243 5.71 15.31 -5.71
N LEU A 244 5.52 14.11 -5.13
CA LEU A 244 5.61 13.91 -3.68
C LEU A 244 7.03 14.22 -3.15
N TYR A 245 8.07 13.71 -3.80
CA TYR A 245 9.45 13.90 -3.34
C TYR A 245 9.85 15.38 -3.43
N GLU A 246 9.47 16.05 -4.51
CA GLU A 246 9.63 17.50 -4.64
C GLU A 246 8.89 18.27 -3.54
N ALA A 247 7.68 17.83 -3.17
CA ALA A 247 6.91 18.50 -2.12
C ALA A 247 7.60 18.44 -0.75
N PHE A 248 8.28 17.32 -0.44
CA PHE A 248 9.10 17.21 0.78
C PHE A 248 10.29 18.17 0.74
N GLU A 249 10.98 18.27 -0.40
CA GLU A 249 12.12 19.17 -0.55
C GLU A 249 11.69 20.65 -0.50
N LYS A 250 10.61 21.03 -1.21
CA LYS A 250 10.02 22.39 -1.21
C LYS A 250 9.52 22.82 0.17
N ALA A 251 9.06 21.88 1.00
CA ALA A 251 8.64 22.14 2.38
C ALA A 251 9.80 22.13 3.39
N CYS A 252 11.05 21.98 2.93
CA CYS A 252 12.24 21.88 3.77
C CYS A 252 12.17 20.70 4.77
N LEU A 253 11.54 19.58 4.38
CA LEU A 253 11.39 18.37 5.20
C LEU A 253 12.45 17.30 4.90
N GLY A 254 13.43 17.64 4.08
CA GLY A 254 14.51 16.74 3.64
C GLY A 254 14.18 15.96 2.38
N LYS A 255 15.18 15.23 1.87
CA LYS A 255 15.07 14.39 0.68
C LYS A 255 14.58 13.00 1.02
N TRP A 256 13.70 12.44 0.20
CA TRP A 256 13.23 11.07 0.38
C TRP A 256 14.37 10.06 0.18
N VAL A 257 14.65 9.26 1.21
CA VAL A 257 15.68 8.22 1.13
C VAL A 257 15.14 6.97 0.44
N SER A 258 15.63 6.72 -0.78
CA SER A 258 15.33 5.51 -1.55
C SER A 258 16.39 4.44 -1.35
N LYS A 259 16.00 3.18 -1.50
CA LYS A 259 16.96 2.06 -1.53
C LYS A 259 17.72 2.06 -2.86
N PRO A 260 18.91 1.44 -2.92
CA PRO A 260 19.63 1.28 -4.17
C PRO A 260 18.80 0.54 -5.22
N LEU A 261 18.98 0.90 -6.48
CA LEU A 261 18.22 0.36 -7.61
C LEU A 261 18.41 -1.16 -7.75
N GLU A 262 19.60 -1.65 -7.41
CA GLU A 262 20.00 -3.05 -7.42
C GLU A 262 19.03 -3.93 -6.61
N GLN A 263 18.40 -3.38 -5.56
CA GLN A 263 17.40 -4.09 -4.76
C GLN A 263 16.09 -4.37 -5.54
N ASP A 264 15.87 -3.69 -6.66
CA ASP A 264 14.74 -3.86 -7.57
C ASP A 264 15.15 -4.49 -8.92
N MET A 265 16.45 -4.65 -9.20
CA MET A 265 16.97 -5.26 -10.42
C MET A 265 17.04 -6.79 -10.30
N PHE A 266 15.88 -7.44 -10.25
CA PHE A 266 15.78 -8.90 -10.37
C PHE A 266 14.77 -9.30 -11.45
N HIS A 267 15.05 -10.42 -12.11
CA HIS A 267 14.18 -10.98 -13.13
C HIS A 267 12.87 -11.48 -12.55
N ILE A 268 11.80 -11.24 -13.30
CA ILE A 268 10.51 -11.85 -13.06
C ILE A 268 10.52 -13.20 -13.77
N ASP A 269 10.33 -14.28 -13.02
CA ASP A 269 10.26 -15.63 -13.58
C ASP A 269 8.81 -15.88 -14.04
N ASP A 270 8.63 -16.39 -15.26
CA ASP A 270 7.32 -16.75 -15.83
C ASP A 270 6.73 -18.04 -15.23
#